data_AF-A0A7X7DVE6-F1
#
_entry.id   AF-A0A7X7DVE6-F1
#
_cell.length_a   1.000
_cell.length_b   1.000
_cell.length_c   1.000
_cell.angle_alpha   90.00
_cell.angle_beta   90.00
_cell.angle_gamma   90.00
#
_symmetry.space_group_name_H-M   'P 1'
#
loop_
_entity.id
_entity.type
_entity.pdbx_description
1 polymer ?
#
loop_
_entity_poly.entity_id
_entity_poly.type
_entity_poly.pdbx_seq_one_letter_code
_entity_poly.pdbx_strand_id
1 'polypeptide(L)'
;MDSKNAQNAQTVYLANKVNTASREQLLLITYDIGIKSCKGAENALDAGVFDEANKHIQKAQDVLRELMVTLRVEEGGEVAQNLMRLYDFMYLMLVEANVSKDREKISVVRGMLEELRTTWEEAIVKLAEEAGIEKPMPHLQGGAAAKEEARAVPVGGLNIAG
;
A
#
# COMPACT_ATOMS: atom_id res chain seq x y z
N MET A 1 1.85 -25.95 19.22
CA MET A 1 2.82 -25.97 18.10
C MET A 1 2.37 -25.00 16.99
N ASP A 2 1.75 -23.85 17.33
CA ASP A 2 0.72 -23.27 16.43
C ASP A 2 0.98 -21.82 15.98
N SER A 3 1.95 -21.11 16.56
CA SER A 3 2.23 -19.71 16.20
C SER A 3 3.09 -19.56 14.93
N LYS A 4 4.05 -20.46 14.70
CA LYS A 4 4.95 -20.42 13.53
C LYS A 4 4.24 -20.73 12.20
N ASN A 5 3.24 -21.61 12.21
CA ASN A 5 2.47 -21.95 11.00
C ASN A 5 1.54 -20.81 10.57
N ALA A 6 0.93 -20.09 11.52
CA ALA A 6 0.10 -18.92 11.22
C ALA A 6 0.93 -17.76 10.63
N GLN A 7 2.13 -17.51 11.18
CA GLN A 7 3.07 -16.52 10.65
C GLN A 7 3.57 -16.90 9.24
N ASN A 8 3.89 -18.17 8.99
CA ASN A 8 4.26 -18.66 7.66
C ASN A 8 3.11 -18.55 6.66
N ALA A 9 1.89 -18.91 7.05
CA ALA A 9 0.72 -18.78 6.18
C ALA A 9 0.42 -17.32 5.82
N GLN A 10 0.52 -16.40 6.78
CA GLN A 10 0.35 -14.97 6.54
C GLN A 10 1.46 -14.40 5.65
N THR A 11 2.70 -14.85 5.84
CA THR A 11 3.85 -14.45 5.02
C THR A 11 3.72 -14.94 3.57
N VAL A 12 3.32 -16.20 3.38
CA VAL A 12 3.08 -16.80 2.05
C VAL A 12 1.89 -16.13 1.35
N TYR A 13 0.82 -15.83 2.08
CA TYR A 13 -0.33 -15.09 1.53
C TYR A 13 0.07 -13.69 1.08
N LEU A 14 0.83 -12.96 1.91
CA LEU A 14 1.31 -11.62 1.57
C LEU A 14 2.25 -11.65 0.37
N ALA A 15 3.16 -12.63 0.31
CA ALA A 15 4.09 -12.82 -0.80
C ALA A 15 3.36 -13.13 -2.12
N ASN A 16 2.36 -14.01 -2.10
CA ASN A 16 1.55 -14.32 -3.28
C ASN A 16 0.75 -13.10 -3.75
N LYS A 17 0.17 -12.33 -2.81
CA LYS A 17 -0.54 -11.08 -3.14
C LYS A 17 0.39 -10.06 -3.80
N VAL A 18 1.62 -9.93 -3.33
CA VAL A 18 2.64 -9.05 -3.93
C VAL A 18 3.06 -9.52 -5.32
N ASN A 19 3.27 -10.83 -5.53
CA ASN A 19 3.75 -11.37 -6.80
C ASN A 19 2.73 -11.29 -7.96
N THR A 20 1.44 -11.19 -7.66
CA THR A 20 0.37 -11.10 -8.67
C THR A 20 -0.33 -9.75 -8.68
N ALA A 21 0.09 -8.81 -7.83
CA ALA A 21 -0.55 -7.50 -7.72
C ALA A 21 -0.22 -6.63 -8.93
N SER A 22 -1.20 -5.86 -9.40
CA SER A 22 -0.96 -4.76 -10.33
C SER A 22 -0.09 -3.68 -9.66
N ARG A 23 0.51 -2.79 -10.45
CA ARG A 23 1.35 -1.69 -9.93
C ARG A 23 0.59 -0.79 -8.95
N GLU A 24 -0.68 -0.56 -9.24
CA GLU A 24 -1.63 0.21 -8.44
C GLU A 24 -1.91 -0.48 -7.10
N GLN A 25 -2.09 -1.81 -7.12
CA GLN A 25 -2.28 -2.59 -5.90
C GLN A 25 -1.01 -2.62 -5.04
N LEU A 26 0.18 -2.69 -5.64
CA LEU A 26 1.45 -2.59 -4.91
C LEU A 26 1.62 -1.23 -4.23
N LEU A 27 1.19 -0.14 -4.87
CA LEU A 27 1.17 1.19 -4.27
C LEU A 27 0.30 1.20 -3.01
N LEU A 28 -0.96 0.75 -3.10
CA LEU A 28 -1.87 0.72 -1.96
C LEU A 28 -1.36 -0.19 -0.82
N ILE A 29 -0.81 -1.36 -1.14
CA ILE A 29 -0.19 -2.25 -0.15
C ILE A 29 0.99 -1.56 0.54
N THR A 30 1.79 -0.78 -0.19
CA THR A 30 2.93 -0.05 0.38
C THR A 30 2.46 0.97 1.43
N TYR A 31 1.41 1.73 1.12
CA TYR A 31 0.77 2.61 2.11
C TYR A 31 0.22 1.84 3.30
N ASP A 32 -0.51 0.74 3.09
CA ASP A 32 -1.09 -0.07 4.17
C ASP A 32 0.00 -0.59 5.14
N ILE A 33 1.19 -0.95 4.62
CA ILE A 33 2.35 -1.34 5.43
C ILE A 33 2.84 -0.16 6.29
N GLY A 34 2.95 1.04 5.71
CA GLY A 34 3.35 2.25 6.44
C GLY A 34 2.38 2.60 7.56
N ILE A 35 1.07 2.59 7.27
CA ILE A 35 0.00 2.87 8.22
C ILE A 35 0.01 1.84 9.36
N LYS A 36 0.12 0.55 9.05
CA LYS A 36 0.21 -0.52 10.05
C LYS A 36 1.44 -0.36 10.93
N SER A 37 2.56 0.04 10.34
CA SER A 37 3.81 0.28 11.08
C SER A 37 3.66 1.45 12.04
N CYS A 38 3.02 2.54 11.65
CA CYS A 38 2.71 3.66 12.55
C CYS A 38 1.80 3.22 13.71
N LYS A 39 0.72 2.46 13.44
CA LYS A 39 -0.15 1.90 14.50
C LYS A 39 0.62 1.00 15.47
N GLY A 40 1.53 0.17 14.94
CA GLY A 40 2.41 -0.66 15.76
C GLY A 40 3.34 0.16 16.66
N ALA A 41 3.90 1.24 16.13
CA ALA A 41 4.74 2.15 16.90
C ALA A 41 3.96 2.88 18.00
N GLU A 42 2.78 3.40 17.70
CA GLU A 42 1.89 4.05 18.69
C GLU A 42 1.57 3.10 19.84
N ASN A 43 1.12 1.88 19.52
CA ASN A 43 0.79 0.87 20.54
C ASN A 43 2.01 0.49 21.41
N ALA A 44 3.20 0.39 20.80
CA ALA A 44 4.42 0.07 21.52
C ALA A 44 4.87 1.22 22.43
N LEU A 45 4.69 2.48 22.01
CA LEU A 45 4.93 3.64 22.87
C LEU A 45 3.95 3.67 24.04
N ASP A 46 2.66 3.43 23.80
CA ASP A 46 1.62 3.37 24.84
C ASP A 46 1.92 2.28 25.87
N ALA A 47 2.52 1.16 25.45
CA ALA A 47 2.95 0.06 26.30
C ALA A 47 4.33 0.27 26.96
N GLY A 48 5.05 1.35 26.65
CA GLY A 48 6.41 1.60 27.15
C GLY A 48 7.49 0.67 26.56
N VAL A 49 7.21 -0.02 25.46
CA VAL A 49 8.13 -0.96 24.80
C VAL A 49 8.90 -0.23 23.69
N PHE A 50 9.87 0.60 24.09
CA PHE A 50 10.55 1.52 23.18
C PHE A 50 11.36 0.86 22.05
N ASP A 51 11.90 -0.33 22.28
CA ASP A 51 12.64 -1.07 21.25
C ASP A 51 11.72 -1.53 20.11
N GLU A 52 10.50 -1.97 20.44
CA GLU A 52 9.51 -2.34 19.43
C GLU A 52 8.93 -1.11 18.73
N ALA A 53 8.73 -0.01 19.46
CA ALA A 53 8.35 1.26 18.84
C ALA A 53 9.39 1.71 17.80
N ASN A 54 10.68 1.64 18.15
CA ASN A 54 11.78 1.97 17.24
C ASN A 54 11.77 1.11 15.97
N LYS A 55 11.57 -0.22 16.09
CA LYS A 55 11.48 -1.11 14.92
C LYS A 55 10.31 -0.75 14.01
N HIS A 56 9.15 -0.47 14.58
CA HIS A 56 7.97 -0.06 13.83
C HIS A 56 8.16 1.30 13.14
N ILE A 57 8.78 2.28 13.81
CA ILE A 57 9.06 3.59 13.22
C ILE A 57 10.04 3.46 12.04
N GLN A 58 11.13 2.69 12.21
CA GLN A 58 12.06 2.42 11.11
C GLN A 58 11.36 1.76 9.92
N LYS A 59 10.41 0.84 10.17
CA LYS A 59 9.64 0.23 9.09
C LYS A 59 8.75 1.23 8.35
N ALA A 60 8.14 2.18 9.04
CA ALA A 60 7.38 3.27 8.41
C ALA A 60 8.30 4.21 7.60
N GLN A 61 9.49 4.51 8.12
CA GLN A 61 10.52 5.27 7.42
C GLN A 61 11.00 4.57 6.13
N ASP A 62 11.18 3.25 6.15
CA ASP A 62 11.51 2.45 4.97
C ASP A 62 10.43 2.56 3.89
N VAL A 63 9.16 2.50 4.30
CA VAL A 63 8.02 2.68 3.37
C VAL A 63 8.07 4.05 2.70
N LEU A 64 8.30 5.12 3.46
CA LEU A 64 8.41 6.47 2.88
C LEU A 64 9.57 6.55 1.89
N ARG A 65 10.73 5.96 2.20
CA ARG A 65 11.87 5.91 1.26
C ARG A 65 11.54 5.15 -0.01
N GLU A 66 10.83 4.03 0.09
CA GLU A 66 10.39 3.28 -1.09
C GLU A 66 9.42 4.12 -1.96
N LEU A 67 8.48 4.82 -1.34
CA LEU A 67 7.57 5.73 -2.04
C LEU A 67 8.32 6.89 -2.73
N MET A 68 9.39 7.40 -2.11
CA MET A 68 10.25 8.42 -2.73
C MET A 68 11.03 7.85 -3.95
N VAL A 69 11.64 6.67 -3.80
CA VAL A 69 12.44 6.03 -4.87
C VAL A 69 11.60 5.64 -6.07
N THR A 70 10.34 5.26 -5.85
CA THR A 70 9.42 4.85 -6.93
C THR A 70 8.80 6.03 -7.67
N LEU A 71 8.98 7.26 -7.17
CA LEU A 71 8.37 8.47 -7.73
C LEU A 71 9.11 8.94 -8.98
N ARG A 72 8.38 9.06 -10.10
CA ARG A 72 8.93 9.59 -11.36
C ARG A 72 8.79 11.11 -11.41
N VAL A 73 9.69 11.81 -10.73
CA VAL A 73 9.61 13.27 -10.57
C VAL A 73 9.63 14.02 -11.90
N GLU A 74 10.48 13.60 -12.85
CA GLU A 74 10.57 14.23 -14.18
C GLU A 74 9.27 14.08 -14.99
N GLU A 75 8.60 12.93 -14.90
CA GLU A 75 7.35 12.66 -15.62
C GLU A 75 6.13 13.28 -14.91
N GLY A 76 6.13 13.30 -13.58
CA GLY A 76 5.01 13.79 -12.76
C GLY A 76 5.03 15.29 -12.46
N GLY A 77 6.07 16.02 -12.89
CA GLY A 77 6.17 17.47 -12.77
C GLY A 77 5.96 17.98 -11.35
N GLU A 78 5.21 19.08 -11.22
CA GLU A 78 4.97 19.75 -9.93
C GLU A 78 4.32 18.83 -8.88
N VAL A 79 3.39 17.97 -9.29
CA VAL A 79 2.69 17.06 -8.37
C VAL A 79 3.68 16.08 -7.73
N ALA A 80 4.56 15.47 -8.53
CA ALA A 80 5.57 14.56 -8.01
C ALA A 80 6.60 15.30 -7.14
N GLN A 81 7.00 16.53 -7.49
CA GLN A 81 7.88 17.33 -6.64
C GLN A 81 7.23 17.65 -5.28
N ASN A 82 5.94 17.98 -5.27
CA ASN A 82 5.20 18.27 -4.04
C ASN A 82 5.10 17.02 -3.16
N LEU A 83 4.85 15.86 -3.77
CA LEU A 83 4.74 14.60 -3.07
C LEU A 83 6.08 14.14 -2.50
N MET A 84 7.19 14.34 -3.23
CA MET A 84 8.55 14.11 -2.72
C MET A 84 8.80 14.91 -1.43
N ARG A 85 8.47 16.20 -1.42
CA ARG A 85 8.63 17.05 -0.23
C ARG A 85 7.76 16.60 0.94
N LEU A 86 6.54 16.14 0.64
CA LEU A 86 5.62 15.63 1.66
C LEU A 86 6.16 14.34 2.31
N TYR A 87 6.70 13.43 1.50
CA TYR A 87 7.33 12.21 2.01
C TYR A 87 8.58 12.48 2.85
N ASP A 88 9.42 13.43 2.43
CA ASP A 88 10.60 13.85 3.19
C ASP A 88 10.21 14.46 4.54
N PHE A 89 9.20 15.33 4.55
CA PHE A 89 8.66 15.89 5.79
C PHE A 89 8.16 14.80 6.75
N MET A 90 7.36 13.85 6.26
CA MET A 90 6.89 12.73 7.08
C MET A 90 8.04 11.87 7.61
N TYR A 91 9.08 11.65 6.80
CA TYR A 91 10.26 10.89 7.21
C TYR A 91 10.97 11.57 8.38
N LEU A 92 11.23 12.88 8.27
CA LEU A 92 11.87 13.67 9.32
C LEU A 92 11.03 13.71 10.60
N MET A 93 9.70 13.87 10.49
CA MET A 93 8.80 13.79 11.65
C MET A 93 8.91 12.45 12.37
N LEU A 94 9.01 11.33 11.65
CA LEU A 94 9.20 10.01 12.25
C LEU A 94 10.58 9.87 12.91
N VAL A 95 11.63 10.48 12.35
CA VAL A 95 12.96 10.53 12.98
C VAL A 95 12.86 11.25 14.32
N GLU A 96 12.26 12.44 14.34
CA GLU A 96 12.05 13.21 15.56
C GLU A 96 11.20 12.45 16.58
N ALA A 97 10.09 11.87 16.14
CA ALA A 97 9.20 11.08 16.98
C ALA A 97 9.90 9.92 17.66
N ASN A 98 10.81 9.24 16.95
CA ASN A 98 11.59 8.15 17.50
C ASN A 98 12.58 8.63 18.57
N VAL A 99 13.25 9.77 18.34
CA VAL A 99 14.19 10.33 19.32
C VAL A 99 13.45 10.81 20.57
N SER A 100 12.36 11.55 20.41
CA SER A 100 11.61 12.15 21.51
C SER A 100 10.54 11.24 22.12
N LYS A 101 10.32 10.04 21.57
CA LYS A 101 9.21 9.14 21.92
C LYS A 101 7.84 9.83 21.84
N ASP A 102 7.68 10.69 20.84
CA ASP A 102 6.48 11.50 20.64
C ASP A 102 5.47 10.75 19.77
N ARG A 103 4.48 10.15 20.44
CA ARG A 103 3.37 9.42 19.81
C ARG A 103 2.54 10.31 18.88
N GLU A 104 2.36 11.58 19.20
CA GLU A 104 1.48 12.46 18.43
C GLU A 104 2.05 12.73 17.04
N LYS A 105 3.37 12.92 16.93
CA LYS A 105 4.04 13.02 15.62
C LYS A 105 3.81 11.79 14.75
N ILE A 106 3.79 10.59 15.33
CA ILE A 106 3.50 9.34 14.60
C ILE A 106 2.04 9.33 14.12
N SER A 107 1.11 9.78 14.98
CA SER A 107 -0.32 9.88 14.65
C SER A 107 -0.57 10.84 13.47
N VAL A 108 0.12 11.98 13.45
CA VAL A 108 0.05 12.93 12.33
C VAL A 108 0.52 12.28 11.03
N VAL A 109 1.71 11.66 11.03
CA VAL A 109 2.25 10.98 9.84
C VAL A 109 1.33 9.84 9.39
N ARG A 110 0.76 9.08 10.32
CA ARG A 110 -0.21 8.03 10.01
C ARG A 110 -1.45 8.59 9.31
N GLY A 111 -2.00 9.71 9.81
CA GLY A 111 -3.16 10.36 9.20
C GLY A 111 -2.87 10.82 7.77
N MET A 112 -1.70 11.40 7.53
CA MET A 112 -1.26 11.81 6.18
C MET A 112 -1.13 10.60 5.23
N LEU A 113 -0.59 9.47 5.71
CA LEU A 113 -0.53 8.23 4.94
C LEU A 113 -1.93 7.68 4.63
N GLU A 114 -2.86 7.72 5.60
CA GLU A 114 -4.26 7.28 5.42
C GLU A 114 -5.01 8.13 4.38
N GLU A 115 -4.82 9.45 4.40
CA GLU A 115 -5.40 10.39 3.43
C GLU A 115 -4.86 10.16 2.01
N LEU A 116 -3.53 10.06 1.86
CA LEU A 116 -2.90 9.79 0.58
C LEU A 116 -3.31 8.42 0.02
N ARG A 117 -3.38 7.38 0.85
CA ARG A 117 -3.82 6.04 0.46
C ARG A 117 -5.24 6.06 -0.11
N THR A 118 -6.15 6.79 0.55
CA THR A 118 -7.52 6.98 0.08
C THR A 118 -7.56 7.72 -1.25
N THR A 119 -6.79 8.81 -1.36
CA THR A 119 -6.69 9.61 -2.59
C THR A 119 -6.22 8.77 -3.78
N TRP A 120 -5.21 7.91 -3.59
CA TRP A 120 -4.73 7.02 -4.64
C TRP A 120 -5.75 5.96 -5.03
N GLU A 121 -6.45 5.36 -4.06
CA GLU A 121 -7.51 4.40 -4.33
C GLU A 121 -8.62 5.00 -5.20
N GLU A 122 -9.07 6.21 -4.88
CA GLU A 122 -10.05 6.95 -5.68
C GLU A 122 -9.54 7.24 -7.10
N ALA A 123 -8.29 7.69 -7.22
CA ALA A 123 -7.67 7.96 -8.52
C ALA A 123 -7.58 6.70 -9.40
N ILE A 124 -7.21 5.56 -8.81
CA ILE A 124 -7.14 4.26 -9.51
C ILE A 124 -8.54 3.84 -10.00
N VAL A 125 -9.57 3.98 -9.16
CA VAL A 125 -10.96 3.65 -9.53
C VAL A 125 -11.42 4.54 -10.69
N LYS A 126 -11.16 5.85 -10.61
CA LYS A 126 -11.55 6.79 -11.66
C LYS A 126 -10.87 6.49 -13.00
N LEU A 127 -9.57 6.18 -12.99
CA LEU A 127 -8.84 5.79 -14.20
C LEU A 127 -9.40 4.51 -14.84
N ALA A 128 -9.81 3.53 -14.02
CA ALA A 128 -10.44 2.31 -14.52
C ALA A 128 -11.80 2.59 -15.19
N GLU A 129 -12.61 3.47 -14.57
CA GLU A 129 -13.90 3.90 -15.12
C GLU A 129 -13.74 4.65 -16.47
N GLU A 130 -12.77 5.56 -16.57
CA GLU A 130 -12.46 6.30 -17.80
C GLU A 130 -11.92 5.40 -18.92
N ALA A 131 -11.21 4.33 -18.57
CA ALA A 131 -10.71 3.33 -19.51
C ALA A 131 -11.80 2.34 -20.00
N GLY A 132 -13.05 2.47 -19.51
CA GLY A 132 -14.13 1.53 -19.84
C GLY A 132 -13.93 0.13 -19.26
N ILE A 133 -13.06 -0.01 -18.24
CA ILE A 133 -12.85 -1.25 -17.52
C ILE A 133 -13.91 -1.33 -16.43
N GLU A 134 -14.88 -2.24 -16.58
CA GLU A 134 -15.93 -2.46 -15.60
C GLU A 134 -15.33 -2.82 -14.23
N LYS A 135 -15.83 -2.19 -13.15
CA LYS A 135 -15.36 -2.35 -11.77
C LYS A 135 -15.15 -3.83 -11.42
N PRO A 136 -13.96 -4.25 -10.92
CA PRO A 136 -13.86 -5.54 -10.26
C PRO A 136 -14.75 -5.47 -9.02
N MET A 137 -15.81 -6.29 -8.99
CA MET A 137 -16.64 -6.45 -7.80
C MET A 137 -15.77 -6.75 -6.58
N PRO A 138 -16.05 -6.16 -5.40
CA PRO A 138 -15.41 -6.57 -4.17
C PRO A 138 -15.82 -8.03 -3.90
N HIS A 139 -14.91 -8.95 -4.19
CA HIS A 139 -15.05 -10.34 -3.82
C HIS A 139 -14.69 -10.47 -2.34
N LEU A 140 -15.71 -10.38 -1.49
CA LEU A 140 -15.72 -11.00 -0.17
C LEU A 140 -16.86 -12.02 -0.12
N GLN A 141 -16.46 -13.26 0.18
CA GLN A 141 -17.17 -14.52 -0.05
C GLN A 141 -18.50 -14.66 0.69
N GLY A 142 -19.45 -15.35 0.04
CA GLY A 142 -20.57 -15.99 0.73
C GLY A 142 -21.70 -16.48 -0.18
N GLY A 143 -21.54 -17.68 -0.76
CA GLY A 143 -22.63 -18.62 -1.05
C GLY A 143 -23.73 -18.23 -2.05
N ALA A 144 -23.79 -19.01 -3.14
CA ALA A 144 -24.95 -19.41 -3.96
C ALA A 144 -24.71 -19.19 -5.45
N ALA A 145 -24.94 -20.27 -6.18
CA ALA A 145 -24.68 -20.45 -7.60
C ALA A 145 -25.42 -19.44 -8.48
N ALA A 146 -24.71 -18.90 -9.47
CA ALA A 146 -25.30 -18.48 -10.73
C ALA A 146 -24.43 -19.06 -11.85
N LYS A 147 -25.04 -19.95 -12.64
CA LYS A 147 -24.48 -20.46 -13.89
C LYS A 147 -24.43 -19.30 -14.88
N GLU A 148 -23.29 -19.09 -15.52
CA GLU A 148 -23.22 -18.25 -16.71
C GLU A 148 -22.36 -18.92 -17.79
N GLU A 149 -22.96 -19.02 -18.97
CA GLU A 149 -22.49 -19.74 -20.14
C GLU A 149 -21.23 -19.10 -20.72
N ALA A 150 -20.16 -19.89 -20.84
CA ALA A 150 -18.93 -19.46 -21.49
C ALA A 150 -19.17 -19.30 -23.00
N ARG A 151 -19.32 -18.06 -23.48
CA ARG A 151 -19.18 -17.74 -24.90
C ARG A 151 -17.69 -17.65 -25.22
N ALA A 152 -17.20 -18.62 -25.99
CA ALA A 152 -15.84 -18.67 -26.50
C ALA A 152 -15.51 -17.41 -27.33
N VAL A 153 -14.44 -16.72 -26.94
CA VAL A 153 -13.80 -15.68 -27.76
C VAL A 153 -12.90 -16.39 -28.77
N PRO A 154 -13.04 -16.19 -30.10
CA PRO A 154 -12.09 -16.77 -31.04
C PRO A 154 -10.76 -16.02 -30.93
N VAL A 155 -9.69 -16.79 -30.68
CA VAL A 155 -8.31 -16.33 -30.81
C VAL A 155 -8.04 -16.06 -32.30
N GLY A 156 -8.36 -14.85 -32.73
CA GLY A 156 -8.03 -14.33 -34.06
C GLY A 156 -6.57 -13.92 -34.07
N GLY A 157 -5.69 -14.84 -34.47
CA GLY A 157 -4.31 -14.53 -34.81
C GLY A 157 -4.26 -13.50 -35.93
N LEU A 158 -3.64 -12.36 -35.66
CA LEU A 158 -3.14 -11.45 -36.69
C LEU A 158 -1.67 -11.79 -36.92
N ASN A 159 -1.45 -12.76 -37.81
CA ASN A 159 -0.23 -12.87 -38.58
C ASN A 159 -0.55 -12.36 -39.98
N ILE A 160 0.00 -11.21 -40.36
CA ILE A 160 0.16 -10.83 -41.76
C ILE A 160 1.45 -10.04 -41.91
N ALA A 161 2.33 -10.65 -42.72
CA ALA A 161 3.66 -10.20 -43.06
C ALA A 161 3.65 -9.09 -44.12
N GLY A 162 4.77 -8.35 -44.16
CA GLY A 162 5.18 -7.42 -45.19
C GLY A 162 6.57 -6.90 -44.85
#